data_AF-A0A7S1WYA4-F1
#
_entry.id   AF-A0A7S1WYA4-F1
#
_cell.length_a   1.000
_cell.length_b   1.000
_cell.length_c   1.000
_cell.angle_alpha   90.00
_cell.angle_beta   90.00
_cell.angle_gamma   90.00
#
_symmetry.space_group_name_H-M   'P 1'
#
loop_
_entity.id
_entity.type
_entity.pdbx_description
1 polymer ?
#
loop_
_entity_poly.entity_id
_entity_poly.type
_entity_poly.pdbx_seq_one_letter_code
_entity_poly.pdbx_strand_id
1 'polypeptide(L)'
;MARFKYPTWWVQSWLAGVSKIGMGERNTAGELTNVELISTRQLPNMSAQMGSRWNPWEYISFLDDVLAWMRAQTAASPGQHITFEYTPECRAITSSVIANGTLPRRVCDILRTGRR
;
A
#
# COMPACT_ATOMS: atom_id res chain seq x y z
N MET A 1 1.43 21.41 -1.93
CA MET A 1 2.11 20.16 -1.52
C MET A 1 1.18 19.16 -0.83
N ALA A 2 0.33 19.57 0.12
CA ALA A 2 -0.57 18.67 0.87
C ALA A 2 -1.50 17.79 0.01
N ARG A 3 -2.00 18.31 -1.12
CA ARG A 3 -2.95 17.62 -2.02
C ARG A 3 -2.53 16.20 -2.45
N PHE A 4 -1.23 15.96 -2.63
CA PHE A 4 -0.70 14.67 -3.09
C PHE A 4 -0.18 13.79 -1.94
N LYS A 5 0.08 14.37 -0.77
CA LYS A 5 0.62 13.64 0.38
C LYS A 5 -0.49 12.93 1.19
N TYR A 6 -1.67 13.55 1.26
CA TYR A 6 -2.79 13.03 2.05
C TYR A 6 -3.30 11.65 1.61
N PRO A 7 -3.44 11.32 0.30
CA PRO A 7 -3.81 9.97 -0.12
C PRO A 7 -2.83 8.90 0.41
N THR A 8 -1.52 9.16 0.28
CA THR A 8 -0.46 8.24 0.74
C THR A 8 -0.46 8.07 2.25
N TRP A 9 -0.57 9.17 3.00
CA TRP A 9 -0.64 9.12 4.47
C TRP A 9 -1.89 8.40 4.95
N TRP A 10 -3.01 8.63 4.27
CA TRP A 10 -4.27 7.99 4.57
C TRP A 10 -4.18 6.48 4.37
N VAL A 11 -3.78 6.01 3.20
CA VAL A 11 -3.75 4.56 2.91
C VAL A 11 -2.79 3.83 3.86
N GLN A 12 -1.61 4.39 4.12
CA GLN A 12 -0.64 3.80 5.05
C GLN A 12 -1.21 3.68 6.47
N SER A 13 -1.81 4.76 6.98
CA SER A 13 -2.26 4.82 8.37
C SER A 13 -3.58 4.08 8.58
N TRP A 14 -4.49 4.17 7.61
CA TRP A 14 -5.80 3.52 7.67
C TRP A 14 -5.67 2.00 7.64
N LEU A 15 -4.84 1.44 6.74
CA LEU A 15 -4.59 0.00 6.68
C LEU A 15 -3.92 -0.54 7.95
N ALA A 16 -3.10 0.27 8.61
CA ALA A 16 -2.46 -0.09 9.87
C ALA A 16 -3.33 0.16 11.12
N GLY A 17 -4.56 0.69 10.96
CA GLY A 17 -5.43 1.04 12.09
C GLY A 17 -4.96 2.25 12.91
N VAL A 18 -4.03 3.05 12.39
CA VAL A 18 -3.50 4.24 13.06
C VAL A 18 -4.52 5.39 13.00
N SER A 19 -4.93 5.90 14.15
CA SER A 19 -6.02 6.88 14.26
C SER A 19 -5.59 8.34 14.07
N LYS A 20 -4.33 8.66 14.32
CA LYS A 20 -3.78 10.02 14.23
C LYS A 20 -2.36 10.02 13.64
N ILE A 21 -2.03 11.06 12.89
CA ILE A 21 -0.71 11.30 12.28
C ILE A 21 -0.15 12.61 12.84
N GLY A 22 1.09 12.57 13.36
CA GLY A 22 1.84 13.79 13.69
C GLY A 22 2.51 14.38 12.46
N MET A 23 2.08 15.56 12.04
CA MET A 23 2.66 16.30 10.93
C MET A 23 3.54 17.43 11.45
N GLY A 24 4.82 17.39 11.11
CA GLY A 24 5.76 18.49 11.35
C GLY A 24 5.98 19.32 10.11
N GLU A 25 5.71 20.63 10.16
CA GLU A 25 6.05 21.56 9.09
C GLU A 25 7.45 22.11 9.30
N ARG A 26 8.20 22.20 8.21
CA ARG A 26 9.57 22.71 8.24
C ARG A 26 9.71 23.90 7.32
N ASN A 27 10.50 24.89 7.73
CA ASN A 27 10.88 26.01 6.88
C ASN A 27 12.00 25.60 5.89
N THR A 28 12.41 26.54 5.03
CA THR A 28 13.48 26.32 4.05
C THR A 28 14.86 26.14 4.67
N ALA A 29 15.07 26.59 5.92
CA ALA A 29 16.26 26.31 6.70
C ALA A 29 16.25 24.91 7.36
N GLY A 30 15.15 24.17 7.23
CA GLY A 30 14.99 22.82 7.77
C GLY A 30 14.52 22.78 9.23
N GLU A 31 14.21 23.93 9.83
CA GLU A 31 13.74 24.05 11.20
C GLU A 31 12.27 23.67 11.30
N LEU A 32 11.90 22.95 12.37
CA LEU A 32 10.52 22.57 12.66
C LEU A 32 9.76 23.81 13.17
N THR A 33 8.80 24.30 12.39
CA THR A 33 8.05 25.52 12.71
C THR A 33 6.67 25.23 13.31
N ASN A 34 6.11 24.05 13.04
CA ASN A 34 4.78 23.67 13.52
C ASN A 34 4.66 22.15 13.66
N VAL A 35 3.84 21.70 14.61
CA VAL A 35 3.48 20.30 14.80
C VAL A 35 1.97 20.20 14.99
N GLU A 36 1.32 19.43 14.13
CA GLU A 36 -0.13 19.20 14.17
C GLU A 36 -0.43 17.70 14.28
N LEU A 37 -1.46 17.35 15.05
CA LEU A 37 -2.03 16.01 15.06
C LEU A 37 -3.27 15.96 14.17
N ILE A 38 -3.17 15.24 13.07
CA ILE A 38 -4.24 15.09 12.09
C ILE A 38 -4.93 13.75 12.29
N SER A 39 -6.27 13.74 12.33
CA SER A 39 -7.03 12.50 12.34
C SER A 39 -6.92 11.79 10.99
N THR A 40 -6.54 10.52 10.99
CA THR A 40 -6.48 9.70 9.76
C THR A 40 -7.83 9.71 9.03
N ARG A 41 -8.94 9.68 9.78
CA ARG A 41 -10.30 9.69 9.20
C ARG A 41 -10.66 11.01 8.51
N GLN A 42 -10.01 12.11 8.86
CA GLN A 42 -10.29 13.43 8.29
C GLN A 42 -9.52 13.69 6.99
N LEU A 43 -8.42 12.96 6.74
CA LEU A 43 -7.56 13.17 5.57
C LEU A 43 -8.30 13.16 4.21
N PRO A 44 -9.27 12.27 3.93
CA PRO A 44 -10.01 12.32 2.68
C PRO A 44 -10.78 13.64 2.50
N ASN A 45 -11.48 14.08 3.56
CA ASN A 45 -12.24 15.33 3.55
C ASN A 45 -11.34 16.55 3.41
N MET A 46 -10.23 16.58 4.16
CA MET A 46 -9.22 17.65 4.04
C MET A 46 -8.63 17.71 2.63
N SER A 47 -8.36 16.55 2.02
CA SER A 47 -7.83 16.49 0.66
C SER A 47 -8.85 16.96 -0.38
N ALA A 48 -10.13 16.62 -0.20
CA ALA A 48 -11.22 17.09 -1.05
C ALA A 48 -11.40 18.61 -0.98
N GLN A 49 -11.34 19.20 0.23
CA GLN A 49 -11.37 20.66 0.43
C GLN A 49 -10.21 21.38 -0.28
N MET A 50 -9.09 20.71 -0.46
CA MET A 50 -7.92 21.22 -1.21
C MET A 50 -7.99 20.95 -2.72
N GLY A 51 -9.13 20.50 -3.24
CA GLY A 51 -9.37 20.26 -4.66
C GLY A 51 -8.77 18.95 -5.21
N SER A 52 -8.39 18.01 -4.33
CA SER A 52 -7.92 16.70 -4.76
C SER A 52 -9.10 15.82 -5.22
N ARG A 53 -8.91 15.02 -6.27
CA ARG A 53 -9.97 14.26 -6.96
C ARG A 53 -9.92 12.74 -6.73
N TRP A 54 -9.39 12.29 -5.59
CA TRP A 54 -9.35 10.87 -5.26
C TRP A 54 -10.49 10.49 -4.32
N ASN A 55 -10.91 9.23 -4.38
CA ASN A 55 -11.89 8.66 -3.46
C ASN A 55 -11.23 7.53 -2.64
N PRO A 56 -11.28 7.58 -1.29
CA PRO A 56 -10.71 6.53 -0.46
C PRO A 56 -11.30 5.15 -0.74
N TRP A 57 -12.59 5.07 -1.07
CA TRP A 57 -13.28 3.80 -1.31
C TRP A 57 -12.93 3.20 -2.66
N GLU A 58 -12.61 4.01 -3.67
CA GLU A 58 -12.07 3.52 -4.95
C GLU A 58 -10.70 2.85 -4.74
N TYR A 59 -9.86 3.41 -3.87
CA TYR A 59 -8.55 2.81 -3.54
C TYR A 59 -8.71 1.46 -2.84
N ILE A 60 -9.65 1.37 -1.89
CA ILE A 60 -9.93 0.12 -1.17
C ILE A 60 -10.55 -0.93 -2.09
N SER A 61 -11.50 -0.54 -2.94
CA SER A 61 -12.10 -1.45 -3.93
C SER A 61 -11.04 -1.98 -4.89
N PHE A 62 -10.21 -1.10 -5.44
CA PHE A 62 -9.11 -1.52 -6.31
C PHE A 62 -8.13 -2.46 -5.60
N LEU A 63 -7.78 -2.18 -4.34
CA LEU A 63 -6.93 -3.07 -3.55
C LEU A 63 -7.56 -4.45 -3.38
N ASP A 64 -8.85 -4.53 -3.06
CA ASP A 64 -9.56 -5.81 -2.89
C ASP A 64 -9.60 -6.60 -4.21
N ASP A 65 -9.93 -5.94 -5.33
CA ASP A 65 -9.94 -6.54 -6.67
C ASP A 65 -8.57 -7.10 -7.06
N VAL A 66 -7.50 -6.33 -6.82
CA VAL A 66 -6.12 -6.75 -7.10
C VAL A 66 -5.73 -7.93 -6.22
N LEU A 67 -6.03 -7.91 -4.92
CA LEU A 67 -5.71 -9.02 -4.02
C LEU A 67 -6.50 -10.29 -4.37
N ALA A 68 -7.77 -10.16 -4.76
CA ALA A 68 -8.58 -11.27 -5.24
C ALA A 68 -7.99 -11.89 -6.51
N TRP A 69 -7.57 -11.05 -7.46
CA TRP A 69 -6.88 -11.49 -8.67
C TRP A 69 -5.53 -12.17 -8.37
N MET A 70 -4.68 -11.56 -7.53
CA MET A 70 -3.39 -12.16 -7.12
C MET A 70 -3.59 -13.53 -6.47
N ARG A 71 -4.60 -13.65 -5.61
CA ARG A 71 -4.98 -14.93 -4.99
C ARG A 71 -5.34 -15.97 -6.05
N ALA A 72 -6.16 -15.61 -7.04
CA ALA A 72 -6.52 -16.50 -8.14
C ALA A 72 -5.30 -16.95 -8.96
N GLN A 73 -4.37 -16.03 -9.28
CA GLN A 73 -3.12 -16.37 -9.98
C GLN A 73 -2.26 -17.35 -9.18
N THR A 74 -2.10 -17.12 -7.88
CA THR A 74 -1.32 -18.02 -7.00
C THR A 74 -1.97 -19.40 -6.84
N ALA A 75 -3.31 -19.47 -6.80
CA ALA A 75 -4.03 -20.74 -6.73
C ALA A 75 -3.88 -21.59 -8.02
N ALA A 76 -3.80 -20.94 -9.17
CA ALA A 76 -3.60 -21.61 -10.46
C ALA A 76 -2.17 -22.16 -10.64
N SER A 77 -1.20 -21.71 -9.84
CA SER A 77 0.22 -22.09 -9.94
C SER A 77 0.78 -22.53 -8.58
N PRO A 78 0.29 -23.65 -8.01
CA PRO A 78 0.67 -24.09 -6.67
C PRO A 78 2.18 -24.41 -6.59
N GLY A 79 2.82 -23.97 -5.50
CA GLY A 79 4.24 -24.22 -5.25
C GLY A 79 5.21 -23.40 -6.12
N GLN A 80 4.70 -22.53 -6.99
CA GLN A 80 5.51 -21.65 -7.83
C GLN A 80 5.82 -20.32 -7.13
N HIS A 81 6.97 -19.74 -7.48
CA HIS A 81 7.30 -18.37 -7.12
C HIS A 81 6.75 -17.42 -8.20
N ILE A 82 5.80 -16.56 -7.83
CA ILE A 82 5.14 -15.64 -8.76
C ILE A 82 5.53 -14.20 -8.40
N THR A 83 5.84 -13.40 -9.42
CA THR A 83 6.00 -11.94 -9.30
C THR A 83 4.78 -11.24 -9.86
N PHE A 84 4.42 -10.12 -9.24
CA PHE A 84 3.41 -9.20 -9.73
C PHE A 84 4.06 -7.86 -10.02
N GLU A 85 3.86 -7.35 -11.23
CA GLU A 85 4.48 -6.11 -11.70
C GLU A 85 3.42 -5.17 -12.26
N TYR A 86 3.49 -3.89 -11.86
CA TYR A 86 2.63 -2.84 -12.41
C TYR A 86 3.41 -2.04 -13.46
N THR A 87 2.88 -1.98 -14.68
CA THR A 87 3.44 -1.22 -15.81
C THR A 87 2.63 0.05 -16.02
N PRO A 88 3.12 1.25 -15.64
CA PRO A 88 2.35 2.49 -15.70
C PRO A 88 1.88 2.90 -17.10
N GLU A 89 2.68 2.60 -18.13
CA GLU A 89 2.41 2.94 -19.54
C GLU A 89 1.15 2.22 -20.04
N CYS A 90 1.01 0.95 -19.64
CA CYS A 90 -0.11 0.08 -20.01
C CYS A 90 -1.23 0.08 -18.97
N ARG A 91 -1.02 0.70 -17.79
CA ARG A 91 -1.93 0.65 -16.62
C ARG A 91 -2.37 -0.77 -16.29
N ALA A 92 -1.44 -1.71 -16.38
CA ALA A 92 -1.71 -3.13 -16.22
C ALA A 92 -0.85 -3.71 -15.10
N ILE A 93 -1.44 -4.63 -14.34
CA ILE A 93 -0.72 -5.50 -13.42
C ILE A 93 -0.60 -6.85 -14.12
N THR A 94 0.63 -7.35 -14.21
CA THR A 94 0.93 -8.65 -14.83
C THR A 94 1.51 -9.60 -13.78
N SER A 95 1.34 -10.89 -14.02
CA SER A 95 1.93 -11.94 -13.19
C SER A 95 2.82 -12.85 -14.02
N SER A 96 3.98 -13.22 -13.49
CA SER A 96 4.90 -14.16 -14.14
C SER A 96 5.50 -15.12 -13.12
N VAL A 97 5.74 -16.36 -13.55
CA VAL A 97 6.47 -17.36 -12.74
C VAL A 97 7.96 -17.06 -12.85
N ILE A 98 8.63 -16.95 -11.71
CA ILE A 98 10.08 -16.83 -11.67
C ILE A 98 10.69 -18.21 -11.91
N ALA A 99 11.41 -18.36 -13.02
CA ALA A 99 12.21 -19.54 -13.29
C ALA A 99 13.21 -19.80 -12.14
N ASN A 100 13.21 -21.03 -11.62
CA ASN A 100 14.02 -21.43 -10.46
C ASN A 100 13.76 -20.63 -9.17
N GLY A 101 12.58 -20.01 -9.04
CA GLY A 101 12.23 -19.24 -7.86
C GLY A 101 12.14 -20.12 -6.59
N THR A 102 12.76 -19.67 -5.50
CA THR A 102 12.93 -20.49 -4.28
C THR A 102 12.02 -20.08 -3.12
N LEU A 103 11.20 -19.03 -3.27
CA LEU A 103 10.39 -18.47 -2.19
C LEU A 103 9.46 -19.50 -1.52
N PRO A 104 8.68 -20.33 -2.26
CA PRO A 104 7.81 -21.32 -1.64
C PRO A 104 8.58 -22.33 -0.77
N ARG A 105 9.73 -22.81 -1.26
CA ARG A 105 10.62 -23.70 -0.51
C ARG A 105 11.12 -23.02 0.77
N ARG A 106 11.63 -21.79 0.67
CA ARG A 106 12.13 -21.02 1.83
C ARG A 106 11.05 -20.81 2.89
N VAL A 107 9.83 -20.47 2.47
CA VAL A 107 8.69 -20.29 3.38
C VAL A 107 8.35 -21.62 4.07
N CYS A 108 8.28 -22.73 3.33
CA CYS A 108 8.06 -24.06 3.89
C CYS A 108 9.15 -24.46 4.90
N ASP A 109 10.42 -24.19 4.60
CA ASP A 109 11.55 -24.50 5.48
C ASP A 109 11.47 -23.70 6.80
N ILE A 110 11.09 -22.42 6.74
CA ILE A 110 10.88 -21.57 7.93
C ILE A 110 9.69 -22.07 8.77
N LEU A 111 8.54 -22.32 8.13
CA LEU A 111 7.34 -22.78 8.83
C LEU A 111 7.51 -24.17 9.47
N ARG A 112 8.43 -24.99 8.96
CA ARG A 112 8.78 -26.30 9.54
C ARG A 112 9.76 -26.17 10.71
N THR A 113 10.70 -25.23 10.66
CA THR A 113 11.70 -25.04 11.73
C THR A 113 11.16 -24.32 12.96
N GLY A 114 10.11 -23.49 12.82
CA GLY A 114 9.47 -22.76 13.93
C GLY A 114 8.43 -23.53 14.76
N ARG A 115 8.18 -24.82 14.50
CA ARG A 115 7.25 -25.66 15.28
C ARG A 115 7.95 -26.49 16.37
N ARG A 116 8.88 -25.89 17.12
CA ARG A 116 9.47 -26.50 18.32
C ARG A 116 8.99 -25.79 19.57
#